data_AF-A0A382VAV0-F1
#
_entry.id   AF-A0A382VAV0-F1
#
_cell.length_a   1.000
_cell.length_b   1.000
_cell.length_c   1.000
_cell.angle_alpha   90.00
_cell.angle_beta   90.00
_cell.angle_gamma   90.00
#
_symmetry.space_group_name_H-M   'P 1'
#
loop_
_entity.id
_entity.type
_entity.pdbx_description
1 polymer ?
#
loop_
_entity_poly.entity_id
_entity_poly.type
_entity_poly.pdbx_seq_one_letter_code
_entity_poly.pdbx_strand_id
1 'polypeptide(L)' 'VPPPAAISNAIYDAVGVRLRELPMTPARLAASLQSRDRD' A
#
# COMPACT_ATOMS: atom_id res chain seq x y z
N VAL A 1 3.06 -18.43 -3.49
CA VAL A 1 3.18 -17.10 -2.85
C VAL A 1 1.77 -16.50 -2.78
N PRO A 2 1.32 -16.02 -1.61
CA PRO A 2 -0.08 -15.65 -1.41
C PRO A 2 -0.38 -14.32 -2.15
N PRO A 3 -1.51 -14.20 -2.86
CA PRO A 3 -1.89 -13.01 -3.63
C PRO A 3 -1.70 -11.64 -2.92
N PRO A 4 -1.94 -11.51 -1.60
CA PRO A 4 -1.70 -10.27 -0.87
C PRO A 4 -0.24 -9.79 -0.88
N ALA A 5 0.72 -10.71 -0.85
CA ALA A 5 2.13 -10.34 -0.85
C ALA A 5 2.56 -9.77 -2.21
N ALA A 6 2.06 -10.35 -3.31
CA ALA A 6 2.34 -9.86 -4.66
C ALA A 6 1.74 -8.46 -4.87
N ILE A 7 0.50 -8.24 -4.43
CA ILE A 7 -0.16 -6.92 -4.52
C ILE A 7 0.60 -5.88 -3.67
N SER A 8 0.98 -6.22 -2.44
CA SER A 8 1.75 -5.30 -1.57
C SER A 8 3.11 -4.94 -2.18
N ASN A 9 3.80 -5.89 -2.82
CA ASN A 9 5.04 -5.62 -3.54
C ASN A 9 4.82 -4.69 -4.74
N ALA A 10 3.77 -4.91 -5.54
CA ALA A 10 3.46 -4.08 -6.71
C ALA A 10 3.09 -2.64 -6.33
N ILE A 11 2.31 -2.45 -5.26
CA ILE A 11 1.99 -1.12 -4.74
C ILE A 11 3.28 -0.42 -4.26
N TYR A 12 4.14 -1.14 -3.54
CA TYR A 12 5.41 -0.58 -3.09
C TYR A 12 6.32 -0.19 -4.25
N ASP A 13 6.38 -0.99 -5.31
CA ASP A 13 7.14 -0.66 -6.51
C ASP A 13 6.58 0.57 -7.24
N ALA A 14 5.26 0.69 -7.35
CA ALA A 14 4.60 1.76 -8.09
C ALA A 14 4.62 3.13 -7.37
N VAL A 15 4.44 3.14 -6.04
CA VAL A 15 4.26 4.39 -5.27
C VAL A 15 5.10 4.46 -4.00
N GLY A 16 5.94 3.46 -3.73
CA GLY A 16 6.78 3.36 -2.54
C GLY A 16 6.01 3.03 -1.24
N VAL A 17 4.69 2.90 -1.28
CA VAL A 17 3.83 2.62 -0.11
C VAL A 17 3.81 1.13 0.21
N ARG A 18 4.04 0.74 1.47
CA ARG A 18 3.93 -0.65 1.93
C ARG A 18 2.74 -0.82 2.87
N LEU A 19 1.62 -1.34 2.38
CA LEU A 19 0.50 -1.77 3.23
C LEU A 19 0.86 -3.08 3.93
N ARG A 20 0.97 -3.05 5.27
CA ARG A 20 1.33 -4.21 6.10
C ARG A 20 0.13 -4.93 6.71
N GLU A 21 -1.03 -4.29 6.66
CA GLU A 21 -2.25 -4.78 7.28
C GLU A 21 -3.33 -5.06 6.23
N LEU A 22 -4.06 -6.16 6.41
CA LEU A 22 -5.25 -6.47 5.65
C LEU A 22 -6.50 -5.88 6.34
N PRO A 23 -7.57 -5.60 5.58
CA PRO A 23 -7.65 -5.60 4.12
C PRO A 23 -6.91 -4.42 3.47
N MET A 24 -6.33 -4.63 2.28
CA MET A 24 -5.70 -3.59 1.44
C MET A 24 -6.78 -2.85 0.62
N THR A 25 -7.54 -1.98 1.27
CA THR A 25 -8.61 -1.21 0.61
C THR A 25 -8.06 0.07 -0.05
N PRO A 26 -8.73 0.59 -1.10
CA PRO A 26 -8.36 1.86 -1.71
C PRO A 26 -8.33 3.03 -0.71
N ALA A 27 -9.24 3.05 0.28
CA ALA A 27 -9.27 4.09 1.31
C ALA A 27 -8.00 4.10 2.19
N ARG A 28 -7.49 2.93 2.59
CA ARG A 28 -6.23 2.82 3.34
C ARG A 28 -5.02 3.20 2.50
N LEU A 29 -5.03 2.86 1.21
CA LEU A 29 -3.99 3.30 0.27
C LEU A 29 -3.98 4.82 0.13
N ALA A 30 -5.16 5.43 -0.06
CA ALA A 30 -5.30 6.88 -0.17
C ALA A 30 -4.84 7.61 1.11
N ALA A 31 -5.17 7.09 2.29
CA ALA A 31 -4.68 7.63 3.56
C ALA A 31 -3.14 7.52 3.66
N SER A 32 -2.58 6.37 3.26
CA SER A 32 -1.14 6.14 3.29
C SER A 32 -0.37 7.05 2.32
N LEU A 33 -0.93 7.35 1.15
CA LEU A 33 -0.38 8.30 0.18
C LEU A 33 -0.40 9.73 0.74
N GLN A 34 -1.52 10.15 1.34
CA GLN A 34 -1.63 11.47 1.97
C GLN A 34 -0.69 11.65 3.15
N SER A 35 -0.47 10.61 3.96
CA SER A 35 0.51 10.66 5.05
C SER A 35 1.93 10.86 4.51
N ARG A 36 2.30 10.16 3.43
CA ARG A 36 3.64 10.28 2.82
C ARG A 36 3.92 11.65 2.21
N ASP A 37 2.93 12.27 1.56
CA ASP A 37 3.09 13.60 0.95
C ASP A 37 3.20 14.73 1.98
N ARG A 38 2.85 14.45 3.24
CA ARG A 38 2.92 15.42 4.34
C ARG A 38 4.27 15.41 5.06
N ASP A 39 5.07 14.37 4.84
CA ASP A 39 6.43 14.20 5.38
C ASP A 39 7.47 14.79 4.42
#